data_AF-A0A7T5JUF1-F1
#
_entry.id   AF-A0A7T5JUF1-F1
#
_cell.length_a   1.000
_cell.length_b   1.000
_cell.length_c   1.000
_cell.angle_alpha   90.00
_cell.angle_beta   90.00
_cell.angle_gamma   90.00
#
_symmetry.space_group_name_H-M   'P 1'
#
loop_
_entity.id
_entity.type
_entity.pdbx_description
1 polymer ?
#
loop_
_entity_poly.entity_id
_entity_poly.type
_entity_poly.pdbx_seq_one_letter_code
_entity_poly.pdbx_strand_id
1 'polypeptide(L)'
;MPQRRKDADYLLRRIPELYRDHIAKEVANQLNADPNVIDGPITERIVYNTLNKIRQRDKAESEVAVAYKDKPWTEQEDATLKGWYAKGASIPMISQQVQRSVPSVHARIKTLNLANRKITSDQEQTIRDMIRNSKRSLKEISYELGVKYSAVRHVSNKLKKEAGVTNRHSSNTSLLEDGSLAERLIRDALVKEYGDAVVPWQHNRNWSGGRGWQIDIPIEFPTGLKIAVEVNHVRTHAGRRNRDYAKRHYAEELGWFWIPIWFGDELTKEFVAEVLDTIHHIVHDLQHGDKTYYESYMSNVEELERQYYHWDQPLYDPKEHAKFGNPWSIEDEDTVRNQYGKVSIEALQTNLSTFRTRHAVIHKARGLGLTRGTKNFSPEEDDIIRANYANATEDELLEKLPGRSWQGIATRASRLGVKRRDVWTVAEEEILRDNYATTSDDQLLGLLPGRSLDSIRTRAHRHGLKKNGWTAEEDDRLRRLYPAEPRSVIEAAFANRSWMAIVSRASRLGIKRIKPF
;
A
#
# COMPACT_ATOMS: atom_id res chain seq x y z
N MET A 1 -7.25 38.32 -6.64
CA MET A 1 -7.35 38.25 -5.17
C MET A 1 -8.70 37.63 -4.82
N PRO A 2 -8.78 36.53 -4.06
CA PRO A 2 -10.08 36.00 -3.64
C PRO A 2 -10.83 37.05 -2.83
N GLN A 3 -12.10 37.30 -3.15
CA GLN A 3 -12.93 38.28 -2.45
C GLN A 3 -13.12 37.84 -0.99
N ARG A 4 -12.84 38.73 -0.03
CA ARG A 4 -13.08 38.45 1.41
C ARG A 4 -14.59 38.40 1.65
N ARG A 5 -15.04 37.43 2.44
CA ARG A 5 -16.45 37.34 2.84
C ARG A 5 -16.87 38.59 3.61
N LYS A 6 -18.09 39.08 3.35
CA LYS A 6 -18.68 40.27 4.00
C LYS A 6 -18.95 40.06 5.49
N ASP A 7 -19.16 38.82 5.91
CA ASP A 7 -19.44 38.43 7.30
C ASP A 7 -18.18 38.02 8.10
N ALA A 8 -16.97 38.23 7.56
CA ALA A 8 -15.73 37.73 8.16
C ALA A 8 -15.49 38.21 9.60
N ASP A 9 -15.79 39.48 9.91
CA ASP A 9 -15.59 40.05 11.25
C ASP A 9 -16.64 39.57 12.27
N TYR A 10 -17.84 39.22 11.80
CA TYR A 10 -18.85 38.57 12.63
C TYR A 10 -18.40 37.16 13.00
N LEU A 11 -17.99 36.39 12.00
CA LEU A 11 -17.50 35.02 12.18
C LEU A 11 -16.27 34.94 13.09
N LEU A 12 -15.34 35.91 13.00
CA LEU A 12 -14.17 35.99 13.87
C LEU A 12 -14.52 36.13 15.37
N ARG A 13 -15.66 36.76 15.69
CA ARG A 13 -16.14 36.91 17.08
C ARG A 13 -17.03 35.76 17.52
N ARG A 14 -17.95 35.33 16.65
CA ARG A 14 -19.00 34.37 17.01
C ARG A 14 -18.53 32.93 17.06
N ILE A 15 -17.63 32.52 16.15
CA ILE A 15 -17.13 31.15 16.09
C ILE A 15 -16.46 30.72 17.41
N PRO A 16 -15.56 31.51 18.03
CA PRO A 16 -14.97 31.16 19.32
C PRO A 16 -15.98 30.97 20.46
N GLU A 17 -17.07 31.75 20.47
CA GLU A 17 -18.11 31.63 21.49
C GLU A 17 -18.83 30.30 21.38
N LEU A 18 -19.30 29.96 20.18
CA LEU A 18 -20.05 28.73 19.95
C LEU A 18 -19.17 27.49 20.09
N TYR A 19 -17.91 27.57 19.66
CA TYR A 19 -16.95 26.47 19.70
C TYR A 19 -16.50 26.08 21.12
N ARG A 20 -16.83 26.88 22.14
CA ARG A 20 -16.65 26.48 23.55
C ARG A 20 -17.47 25.24 23.90
N ASP A 21 -18.70 25.19 23.42
CA ASP A 21 -19.69 24.20 23.84
C ASP A 21 -20.14 23.24 22.71
N HIS A 22 -19.69 23.48 21.48
CA HIS A 22 -20.14 22.77 20.29
C HIS A 22 -18.99 22.33 19.38
N ILE A 23 -19.18 21.23 18.63
CA ILE A 23 -18.21 20.78 17.61
C ILE A 23 -18.32 21.65 16.34
N ALA A 24 -17.28 21.64 15.48
CA ALA A 24 -17.25 22.47 14.27
C ALA A 24 -18.50 22.32 13.37
N LYS A 25 -19.05 21.11 13.28
CA LYS A 25 -20.29 20.81 12.55
C LYS A 25 -21.51 21.50 13.16
N GLU A 26 -21.66 21.42 14.47
CA GLU A 26 -22.76 22.06 15.21
C GLU A 26 -22.65 23.59 15.16
N VAL A 27 -21.43 24.13 15.28
CA VAL A 27 -21.15 25.56 15.10
C VAL A 27 -21.55 26.02 13.69
N ALA A 28 -21.16 25.27 12.66
CA ALA A 28 -21.54 25.56 11.28
C ALA A 28 -23.07 25.53 11.10
N ASN A 29 -23.76 24.53 11.65
CA ASN A 29 -25.23 24.44 11.60
C ASN A 29 -25.92 25.60 12.31
N GLN A 30 -25.45 26.00 13.50
CA GLN A 30 -26.02 27.14 14.23
C GLN A 30 -25.77 28.46 13.50
N LEU A 31 -24.59 28.64 12.91
CA LEU A 31 -24.27 29.84 12.12
C LEU A 31 -25.08 29.90 10.81
N ASN A 32 -25.38 28.76 10.19
CA ASN A 32 -26.26 28.71 9.01
C ASN A 32 -27.71 29.09 9.33
N ALA A 33 -28.13 28.97 10.59
CA ALA A 33 -29.44 29.43 11.06
C ALA A 33 -29.41 30.88 11.57
N ASP A 34 -28.24 31.54 11.58
CA ASP A 34 -28.05 32.88 12.12
C ASP A 34 -28.26 33.95 11.03
N PRO A 35 -29.20 34.89 11.20
CA PRO A 35 -29.49 35.92 10.19
C PRO A 35 -28.31 36.87 9.91
N ASN A 36 -27.29 36.88 10.76
CA ASN A 36 -26.09 37.71 10.56
C ASN A 36 -25.06 37.06 9.61
N VAL A 37 -25.26 35.82 9.19
CA VAL A 37 -24.45 35.16 8.15
C VAL A 37 -25.04 35.49 6.78
N ILE A 38 -24.36 36.39 6.07
CA ILE A 38 -24.89 37.01 4.84
C ILE A 38 -24.14 36.60 3.57
N ASP A 39 -23.07 35.80 3.69
CA ASP A 39 -22.17 35.48 2.58
C ASP A 39 -22.10 33.97 2.26
N GLY A 40 -23.28 33.35 2.14
CA GLY A 40 -23.42 31.92 1.83
C GLY A 40 -23.12 30.99 3.01
N PRO A 41 -23.32 29.67 2.83
CA PRO A 41 -23.30 28.71 3.93
C PRO A 41 -21.92 28.60 4.60
N ILE A 42 -21.94 28.50 5.92
CA ILE A 42 -20.80 28.16 6.78
C ILE A 42 -20.62 26.65 6.77
N THR A 43 -19.43 26.22 6.38
CA THR A 43 -19.01 24.82 6.44
C THR A 43 -18.06 24.60 7.61
N GLU A 44 -17.87 23.34 8.03
CA GLU A 44 -16.86 22.96 9.03
C GLU A 44 -15.47 23.53 8.69
N ARG A 45 -15.13 23.54 7.39
CA ARG A 45 -13.87 24.09 6.88
C ARG A 45 -13.74 25.59 7.14
N ILE A 46 -14.82 26.36 6.99
CA ILE A 46 -14.83 27.80 7.29
C ILE A 46 -14.61 28.02 8.79
N VAL A 47 -15.28 27.23 9.63
CA VAL A 47 -15.09 27.26 11.10
C VAL A 47 -13.62 27.00 11.44
N TYR A 48 -13.02 25.94 10.90
CA TYR A 48 -11.61 25.61 11.12
C TYR A 48 -10.64 26.68 10.60
N ASN A 49 -10.90 27.24 9.42
CA ASN A 49 -10.06 28.29 8.85
C ASN A 49 -10.10 29.57 9.70
N THR A 50 -11.27 29.94 10.21
CA THR A 50 -11.42 31.12 11.08
C THR A 50 -10.72 30.91 12.41
N LEU A 51 -10.87 29.73 13.05
CA LEU A 51 -10.13 29.37 14.25
C LEU A 51 -8.60 29.38 14.04
N ASN A 52 -8.13 28.91 12.87
CA ASN A 52 -6.71 28.94 12.53
C ASN A 52 -6.19 30.37 12.31
N LYS A 53 -7.00 31.28 11.73
CA LYS A 53 -6.64 32.69 11.59
C LYS A 53 -6.52 33.38 12.95
N ILE A 54 -7.49 33.14 13.85
CA ILE A 54 -7.44 33.62 15.23
C ILE A 54 -6.17 33.11 15.91
N ARG A 55 -5.89 31.81 15.79
CA ARG A 55 -4.65 31.23 16.33
C ARG A 55 -3.38 31.84 15.76
N GLN A 56 -3.32 32.14 14.47
CA GLN A 56 -2.13 32.76 13.86
C GLN A 56 -1.95 34.19 14.36
N ARG A 57 -3.06 34.93 14.55
CA ARG A 57 -3.06 36.25 15.17
C ARG A 57 -2.57 36.18 16.63
N ASP A 58 -3.18 35.29 17.41
CA ASP A 58 -2.84 35.09 18.83
C ASP A 58 -1.40 34.58 18.98
N LYS A 59 -0.89 33.71 18.08
CA LYS A 59 0.49 33.22 18.09
C LYS A 59 1.50 34.33 17.76
N ALA A 60 1.16 35.25 16.86
CA ALA A 60 1.98 36.42 16.57
C ALA A 60 1.99 37.42 17.76
N GLU A 61 0.90 37.45 18.53
CA GLU A 61 0.79 38.25 19.77
C GLU A 61 1.40 37.54 21.00
N SER A 62 1.54 36.20 20.97
CA SER A 62 1.94 35.34 22.10
C SER A 62 3.31 34.67 21.96
N GLU A 63 4.24 35.19 21.14
CA GLU A 63 5.64 34.70 21.14
C GLU A 63 6.35 34.88 22.50
N VAL A 64 5.65 35.43 23.51
CA VAL A 64 5.87 35.19 24.92
C VAL A 64 4.87 34.15 25.48
N ALA A 65 5.34 32.90 25.62
CA ALA A 65 4.85 31.84 26.53
C ALA A 65 3.58 31.01 26.17
N VAL A 66 3.78 29.87 25.49
CA VAL A 66 3.21 28.57 25.94
C VAL A 66 4.24 27.46 25.67
N ALA A 67 5.17 27.27 26.60
CA ALA A 67 5.94 26.03 26.67
C ALA A 67 4.99 24.94 27.17
N TYR A 68 4.65 23.97 26.33
CA TYR A 68 3.95 22.75 26.77
C TYR A 68 4.86 21.99 27.74
N LYS A 69 4.75 22.28 29.04
CA LYS A 69 5.49 21.56 30.09
C LYS A 69 4.86 20.18 30.29
N ASP A 70 5.71 19.18 30.50
CA ASP A 70 5.35 17.82 30.91
C ASP A 70 4.71 17.83 32.31
N LYS A 71 3.46 18.32 32.42
CA LYS A 71 2.66 18.26 33.65
C LYS A 71 1.77 17.00 33.65
N PRO A 72 1.58 16.30 34.79
CA PRO A 72 0.67 15.16 34.90
C PRO A 72 -0.77 15.51 34.45
N TRP A 73 -1.53 14.53 34.00
CA TRP A 73 -2.95 14.70 33.65
C TRP A 73 -3.81 14.81 34.91
N THR A 74 -4.75 15.74 34.95
CA THR A 74 -5.72 15.86 36.05
C THR A 74 -6.99 15.05 35.78
N GLU A 75 -7.75 14.75 36.83
CA GLU A 75 -9.05 14.06 36.68
C GLU A 75 -10.05 14.88 35.86
N GLN A 76 -10.01 16.22 35.98
CA GLN A 76 -10.83 17.13 35.19
C GLN A 76 -10.44 17.10 33.70
N GLU A 77 -9.15 17.09 33.37
CA GLU A 77 -8.67 16.95 32.00
C GLU A 77 -9.08 15.59 31.41
N ASP A 78 -9.01 14.52 32.20
CA ASP A 78 -9.48 13.19 31.81
C ASP A 78 -11.00 13.15 31.59
N ALA A 79 -11.79 13.80 32.44
CA ALA A 79 -13.24 13.90 32.28
C ALA A 79 -13.63 14.67 31.02
N THR A 80 -13.00 15.82 30.78
CA THR A 80 -13.17 16.64 29.57
C THR A 80 -12.79 15.84 28.32
N LEU A 81 -11.63 15.17 28.33
CA LEU A 81 -11.20 14.31 27.22
C LEU A 81 -12.20 13.19 26.97
N LYS A 82 -12.63 12.45 28.00
CA LYS A 82 -13.60 11.35 27.87
C LYS A 82 -14.93 11.83 27.30
N GLY A 83 -15.46 12.96 27.79
CA GLY A 83 -16.72 13.53 27.34
C GLY A 83 -16.68 13.94 25.87
N TRP A 84 -15.67 14.72 25.46
CA TRP A 84 -15.53 15.15 24.07
C TRP A 84 -15.21 14.00 23.12
N TYR A 85 -14.39 13.04 23.56
CA TYR A 85 -14.08 11.86 22.75
C TYR A 85 -15.33 10.99 22.51
N ALA A 86 -16.20 10.83 23.51
CA ALA A 86 -17.48 10.12 23.38
C ALA A 86 -18.45 10.82 22.42
N LYS A 87 -18.43 12.16 22.37
CA LYS A 87 -19.18 12.97 21.39
C LYS A 87 -18.57 12.98 19.98
N GLY A 88 -17.48 12.25 19.74
CA GLY A 88 -16.84 12.17 18.43
C GLY A 88 -16.01 13.40 18.03
N ALA A 89 -15.65 14.27 18.99
CA ALA A 89 -14.83 15.44 18.73
C ALA A 89 -13.45 15.09 18.15
N SER A 90 -12.90 15.96 17.32
CA SER A 90 -11.58 15.77 16.71
C SER A 90 -10.46 15.91 17.75
N ILE A 91 -9.35 15.17 17.57
CA ILE A 91 -8.21 15.24 18.50
C ILE A 91 -7.64 16.67 18.62
N PRO A 92 -7.55 17.48 17.53
CA PRO A 92 -7.17 18.88 17.64
C PRO A 92 -8.12 19.72 18.51
N MET A 93 -9.43 19.48 18.45
CA MET A 93 -10.40 20.17 19.31
C MET A 93 -10.19 19.78 20.77
N ILE A 94 -10.08 18.48 21.06
CA ILE A 94 -9.83 17.99 22.43
C ILE A 94 -8.53 18.58 22.98
N SER A 95 -7.49 18.63 22.15
CA SER A 95 -6.20 19.25 22.47
C SER A 95 -6.33 20.73 22.86
N GLN A 96 -7.20 21.49 22.20
CA GLN A 96 -7.50 22.88 22.59
C GLN A 96 -8.25 22.95 23.91
N GLN A 97 -9.29 22.14 24.08
CA GLN A 97 -10.12 22.14 25.28
C GLN A 97 -9.35 21.77 26.55
N VAL A 98 -8.43 20.81 26.46
CA VAL A 98 -7.57 20.42 27.59
C VAL A 98 -6.25 21.21 27.65
N GLN A 99 -6.02 22.13 26.71
CA GLN A 99 -4.78 22.90 26.55
C GLN A 99 -3.50 22.02 26.57
N ARG A 100 -3.56 20.87 25.90
CA ARG A 100 -2.44 19.93 25.75
C ARG A 100 -2.02 19.82 24.29
N SER A 101 -0.81 19.32 24.04
CA SER A 101 -0.38 19.01 22.68
C SER A 101 -1.17 17.82 22.12
N VAL A 102 -1.43 17.82 20.81
CA VAL A 102 -2.08 16.70 20.10
C VAL A 102 -1.40 15.35 20.39
N PRO A 103 -0.05 15.25 20.39
CA PRO A 103 0.64 14.02 20.81
C PRO A 103 0.32 13.57 22.24
N SER A 104 0.22 14.49 23.20
CA SER A 104 -0.12 14.17 24.59
C SER A 104 -1.55 13.62 24.71
N VAL A 105 -2.50 14.21 23.99
CA VAL A 105 -3.89 13.71 23.91
C VAL A 105 -3.93 12.30 23.31
N HIS A 106 -3.19 12.05 22.23
CA HIS A 106 -3.08 10.72 21.64
C HIS A 106 -2.51 9.68 22.63
N ALA A 107 -1.44 10.04 23.35
CA ALA A 107 -0.86 9.19 24.36
C ALA A 107 -1.86 8.90 25.48
N ARG A 108 -2.59 9.92 25.96
CA ARG A 108 -3.57 9.76 27.04
C ARG A 108 -4.77 8.93 26.63
N ILE A 109 -5.30 9.10 25.41
CA ILE A 109 -6.37 8.25 24.86
C ILE A 109 -5.98 6.77 24.89
N LYS A 110 -4.71 6.46 24.59
CA LYS A 110 -4.19 5.10 24.65
C LYS A 110 -4.10 4.60 26.10
N THR A 111 -3.58 5.43 27.03
CA THR A 111 -3.51 5.09 28.46
C THR A 111 -4.88 4.86 29.08
N LEU A 112 -5.88 5.68 28.71
CA LEU A 112 -7.27 5.56 29.15
C LEU A 112 -8.07 4.49 28.39
N ASN A 113 -7.43 3.79 27.44
CA ASN A 113 -8.05 2.77 26.59
C ASN A 113 -9.30 3.25 25.81
N LEU A 114 -9.36 4.55 25.49
CA LEU A 114 -10.51 5.17 24.82
C LEU A 114 -10.51 4.92 23.31
N ALA A 115 -9.34 4.67 22.71
CA ALA A 115 -9.21 4.33 21.29
C ALA A 115 -10.05 3.10 20.87
N ASN A 116 -10.37 2.23 21.84
CA ASN A 116 -11.12 1.01 21.63
C ASN A 116 -12.65 1.19 21.81
N ARG A 117 -13.12 2.37 22.26
CA ARG A 117 -14.54 2.64 22.58
C ARG A 117 -15.37 3.22 21.42
N LYS A 118 -15.01 2.96 20.16
CA LYS A 118 -15.86 3.34 19.02
C LYS A 118 -16.97 2.33 18.72
N ILE A 119 -17.01 1.22 19.45
CA ILE A 119 -18.02 0.16 19.39
C ILE A 119 -18.37 -0.26 20.83
N THR A 120 -19.62 -0.66 21.07
CA THR A 120 -20.08 -1.20 22.36
C THR A 120 -19.52 -2.61 22.62
N SER A 121 -19.62 -3.09 23.85
CA SER A 121 -19.23 -4.48 24.19
C SER A 121 -20.03 -5.50 23.38
N ASP A 122 -21.33 -5.25 23.19
CA ASP A 122 -22.23 -6.10 22.41
C ASP A 122 -21.85 -6.08 20.92
N GLN A 123 -21.46 -4.92 20.39
CA GLN A 123 -20.94 -4.80 19.03
C GLN A 123 -19.60 -5.53 18.86
N GLU A 124 -18.67 -5.43 19.83
CA GLU A 124 -17.42 -6.22 19.79
C GLU A 124 -17.72 -7.72 19.77
N GLN A 125 -18.64 -8.18 20.62
CA GLN A 125 -19.02 -9.60 20.67
C GLN A 125 -19.67 -10.05 19.35
N THR A 126 -20.59 -9.27 18.81
CA THR A 126 -21.23 -9.54 17.50
C THR A 126 -20.18 -9.60 16.39
N ILE A 127 -19.22 -8.68 16.35
CA ILE A 127 -18.11 -8.71 15.38
C ILE A 127 -17.28 -9.99 15.55
N ARG A 128 -16.97 -10.39 16.79
CA ARG A 128 -16.22 -11.63 17.05
C ARG A 128 -16.95 -12.86 16.52
N ASP A 129 -18.25 -12.93 16.75
CA ASP A 129 -19.09 -14.05 16.32
C ASP A 129 -19.22 -14.09 14.79
N MET A 130 -19.41 -12.93 14.14
CA MET A 130 -19.43 -12.85 12.68
C MET A 130 -18.08 -13.24 12.05
N ILE A 131 -16.95 -12.84 12.64
CA ILE A 131 -15.61 -13.22 12.14
C ILE A 131 -15.38 -14.73 12.26
N ARG A 132 -15.85 -15.38 13.33
CA ARG A 132 -15.63 -16.81 13.59
C ARG A 132 -16.58 -17.70 12.79
N ASN A 133 -17.83 -17.28 12.66
CA ASN A 133 -18.94 -18.16 12.25
C ASN A 133 -19.50 -17.82 10.86
N SER A 134 -19.08 -16.71 10.24
CA SER A 134 -19.55 -16.34 8.90
C SER A 134 -18.41 -16.31 7.88
N LYS A 135 -18.74 -16.52 6.60
CA LYS A 135 -17.81 -16.36 5.47
C LYS A 135 -17.67 -14.90 5.01
N ARG A 136 -18.10 -13.93 5.82
CA ARG A 136 -18.09 -12.51 5.48
C ARG A 136 -16.70 -11.88 5.61
N SER A 137 -16.37 -10.98 4.70
CA SER A 137 -15.24 -10.08 4.78
C SER A 137 -15.42 -9.04 5.89
N LEU A 138 -14.31 -8.45 6.34
CA LEU A 138 -14.34 -7.39 7.35
C LEU A 138 -15.11 -6.13 6.89
N LYS A 139 -15.17 -5.90 5.57
CA LYS A 139 -15.94 -4.79 5.00
C LYS A 139 -17.45 -5.07 5.03
N GLU A 140 -17.87 -6.30 4.77
CA GLU A 140 -19.27 -6.71 4.88
C GLU A 140 -19.76 -6.65 6.33
N ILE A 141 -18.95 -7.12 7.28
CA ILE A 141 -19.26 -7.00 8.72
C ILE A 141 -19.40 -5.52 9.13
N SER A 142 -18.51 -4.67 8.63
CA SER A 142 -18.55 -3.22 8.86
C SER A 142 -19.85 -2.61 8.31
N TYR A 143 -20.22 -2.93 7.08
CA TYR A 143 -21.43 -2.47 6.41
C TYR A 143 -22.71 -2.95 7.11
N GLU A 144 -22.79 -4.24 7.46
CA GLU A 144 -23.99 -4.85 8.04
C GLU A 144 -24.32 -4.29 9.41
N LEU A 145 -23.29 -4.06 10.24
CA LEU A 145 -23.40 -3.53 11.59
C LEU A 145 -23.40 -1.99 11.67
N GLY A 146 -23.18 -1.28 10.57
CA GLY A 146 -23.08 0.18 10.56
C GLY A 146 -21.92 0.72 11.40
N VAL A 147 -20.84 -0.05 11.55
CA VAL A 147 -19.65 0.33 12.34
C VAL A 147 -18.47 0.61 11.42
N LYS A 148 -17.51 1.41 11.87
CA LYS A 148 -16.32 1.74 11.07
C LYS A 148 -15.46 0.49 10.79
N TYR A 149 -14.99 0.36 9.55
CA TYR A 149 -14.08 -0.72 9.13
C TYR A 149 -12.84 -0.85 10.03
N SER A 150 -12.31 0.28 10.50
CA SER A 150 -11.16 0.30 11.42
C SER A 150 -11.45 -0.38 12.76
N ALA A 151 -12.69 -0.31 13.27
CA ALA A 151 -13.10 -1.00 14.49
C ALA A 151 -13.16 -2.52 14.26
N VAL A 152 -13.79 -2.97 13.17
CA VAL A 152 -13.84 -4.39 12.79
C VAL A 152 -12.44 -4.97 12.59
N ARG A 153 -11.56 -4.23 11.91
CA ARG A 153 -10.15 -4.61 11.72
C ARG A 153 -9.41 -4.72 13.05
N HIS A 154 -9.69 -3.84 14.01
CA HIS A 154 -9.11 -3.91 15.34
C HIS A 154 -9.50 -5.20 16.07
N VAL A 155 -10.80 -5.54 16.07
CA VAL A 155 -11.31 -6.79 16.67
C VAL A 155 -10.70 -8.02 16.00
N SER A 156 -10.61 -8.03 14.66
CA SER A 156 -9.95 -9.10 13.90
C SER A 156 -8.48 -9.30 14.31
N ASN A 157 -7.72 -8.20 14.48
CA ASN A 157 -6.33 -8.27 14.93
C ASN A 157 -6.21 -8.78 16.37
N LYS A 158 -7.15 -8.42 17.25
CA LYS A 158 -7.22 -8.91 18.63
C LYS A 158 -7.44 -10.43 18.66
N LEU A 159 -8.38 -10.95 17.87
CA LEU A 159 -8.62 -12.39 17.70
C LEU A 159 -7.38 -13.14 17.17
N LYS A 160 -6.68 -12.60 16.16
CA LYS A 160 -5.45 -13.20 15.62
C LYS A 160 -4.36 -13.31 16.69
N LYS A 161 -4.23 -12.28 17.52
CA LYS A 161 -3.27 -12.24 18.63
C LYS A 161 -3.65 -13.27 19.72
N GLU A 162 -4.93 -13.37 20.07
CA GLU A 162 -5.46 -14.38 21.01
C GLU A 162 -5.19 -15.81 20.51
N ALA A 163 -5.27 -16.04 19.19
CA ALA A 163 -4.96 -17.33 18.56
C ALA A 163 -3.46 -17.62 18.37
N GLY A 164 -2.56 -16.78 18.87
CA GLY A 164 -1.11 -16.99 18.77
C GLY A 164 -0.51 -16.75 17.37
N VAL A 165 -1.25 -16.12 16.45
CA VAL A 165 -0.76 -15.85 15.09
C VAL A 165 0.19 -14.64 15.11
N THR A 166 1.49 -14.91 15.10
CA THR A 166 2.52 -13.86 15.08
C THR A 166 2.98 -13.57 13.65
N ASN A 167 2.57 -12.39 13.17
CA ASN A 167 3.20 -11.55 12.14
C ASN A 167 2.68 -11.48 10.69
N ARG A 168 2.69 -10.21 10.25
CA ARG A 168 2.84 -9.55 8.93
C ARG A 168 2.31 -10.27 7.68
N HIS A 169 1.34 -9.58 7.05
CA HIS A 169 0.73 -9.86 5.75
C HIS A 169 -0.24 -11.05 5.69
N SER A 170 -1.37 -10.94 6.41
CA SER A 170 -2.62 -11.41 5.80
C SER A 170 -3.25 -10.22 5.08
N SER A 171 -2.80 -9.95 3.86
CA SER A 171 -3.60 -9.20 2.90
C SER A 171 -4.97 -9.87 2.82
N ASN A 172 -6.01 -9.08 3.06
CA ASN A 172 -7.40 -9.32 2.70
C ASN A 172 -7.85 -10.78 2.56
N THR A 173 -8.70 -11.21 3.47
CA THR A 173 -9.87 -12.01 3.08
C THR A 173 -10.71 -11.20 2.07
N SER A 174 -10.26 -11.20 0.81
CA SER A 174 -11.03 -10.91 -0.41
C SER A 174 -10.55 -11.86 -1.52
N LEU A 175 -10.25 -13.11 -1.14
CA LEU A 175 -10.00 -14.21 -2.09
C LEU A 175 -11.32 -14.86 -2.54
N LEU A 176 -12.45 -14.29 -2.13
CA LEU A 176 -13.76 -14.75 -2.51
C LEU A 176 -14.48 -13.53 -3.09
N GLU A 177 -14.73 -13.63 -4.40
CA GLU A 177 -15.62 -12.79 -5.20
C GLU A 177 -15.01 -11.58 -5.90
N ASP A 178 -15.36 -11.50 -7.18
CA ASP A 178 -14.96 -10.48 -8.12
C ASP A 178 -15.65 -9.12 -7.81
N GLY A 179 -14.92 -8.01 -7.97
CA GLY A 179 -15.45 -6.65 -7.80
C GLY A 179 -15.35 -6.05 -6.39
N SER A 180 -15.73 -4.77 -6.25
CA SER A 180 -15.76 -4.08 -4.96
C SER A 180 -17.04 -4.41 -4.15
N LEU A 181 -17.04 -4.23 -2.82
CA LEU A 181 -18.27 -4.43 -2.02
C LEU A 181 -19.41 -3.49 -2.47
N ALA A 182 -19.08 -2.24 -2.82
CA ALA A 182 -20.05 -1.27 -3.33
C ALA A 182 -20.64 -1.75 -4.66
N GLU A 183 -19.78 -2.15 -5.60
CA GLU A 183 -20.19 -2.72 -6.88
C GLU A 183 -21.10 -3.95 -6.71
N ARG A 184 -20.73 -4.91 -5.83
CA ARG A 184 -21.54 -6.11 -5.58
C ARG A 184 -22.91 -5.75 -5.02
N LEU A 185 -23.00 -4.89 -4.00
CA LEU A 185 -24.27 -4.50 -3.41
C LEU A 185 -25.19 -3.78 -4.39
N ILE A 186 -24.64 -2.85 -5.19
CA ILE A 186 -25.39 -2.12 -6.20
C ILE A 186 -25.83 -3.09 -7.31
N ARG A 187 -24.92 -3.93 -7.82
CA ARG A 187 -25.22 -4.93 -8.85
C ARG A 187 -26.31 -5.90 -8.41
N ASP A 188 -26.21 -6.46 -7.20
CA ASP A 188 -27.19 -7.42 -6.69
C ASP A 188 -28.58 -6.80 -6.57
N ALA A 189 -28.67 -5.52 -6.18
CA ALA A 189 -29.93 -4.80 -6.15
C ALA A 189 -30.48 -4.55 -7.56
N LEU A 190 -29.64 -4.10 -8.49
CA LEU A 190 -30.04 -3.86 -9.88
C LEU A 190 -30.43 -5.16 -10.60
N VAL A 191 -29.80 -6.30 -10.29
CA VAL A 191 -30.19 -7.61 -10.85
C VAL A 191 -31.57 -8.02 -10.35
N LYS A 192 -31.90 -7.73 -9.08
CA LYS A 192 -33.25 -8.02 -8.56
C LYS A 192 -34.33 -7.19 -9.24
N GLU A 193 -34.01 -5.94 -9.59
CA GLU A 193 -34.95 -5.01 -10.22
C GLU A 193 -35.07 -5.22 -11.73
N TYR A 194 -33.93 -5.32 -12.42
CA TYR A 194 -33.85 -5.32 -13.89
C TYR A 194 -33.56 -6.69 -14.51
N GLY A 195 -33.31 -7.71 -13.70
CA GLY A 195 -33.08 -9.08 -14.15
C GLY A 195 -31.96 -9.20 -15.19
N ASP A 196 -32.27 -9.85 -16.30
CA ASP A 196 -31.33 -10.15 -17.38
C ASP A 196 -30.81 -8.92 -18.15
N ALA A 197 -31.41 -7.74 -17.92
CA ALA A 197 -30.86 -6.50 -18.48
C ALA A 197 -29.50 -6.14 -17.87
N VAL A 198 -29.20 -6.57 -16.63
CA VAL A 198 -27.88 -6.35 -16.02
C VAL A 198 -26.90 -7.38 -16.55
N VAL A 199 -25.89 -6.90 -17.29
CA VAL A 199 -24.89 -7.77 -17.92
C VAL A 199 -24.07 -8.49 -16.85
N PRO A 200 -23.92 -9.83 -16.93
CA PRO A 200 -23.16 -10.61 -15.96
C PRO A 200 -21.70 -10.14 -15.83
N TRP A 201 -21.14 -10.26 -14.62
CA TRP A 201 -19.81 -9.74 -14.32
C TRP A 201 -18.71 -10.23 -15.29
N GLN A 202 -18.73 -11.52 -15.66
CA GLN A 202 -17.77 -12.09 -16.63
C GLN A 202 -17.81 -11.44 -18.03
N HIS A 203 -18.86 -10.67 -18.34
CA HIS A 203 -19.10 -10.02 -19.61
C HIS A 203 -18.96 -8.49 -19.54
N ASN A 204 -18.52 -7.94 -18.40
CA ASN A 204 -18.32 -6.51 -18.18
C ASN A 204 -17.32 -5.82 -19.14
N ARG A 205 -16.58 -6.58 -19.96
CA ARG A 205 -15.68 -6.03 -21.00
C ARG A 205 -16.32 -5.95 -22.38
N ASN A 206 -17.47 -6.58 -22.57
CA ASN A 206 -18.13 -6.67 -23.87
C ASN A 206 -18.73 -5.33 -24.31
N TRP A 207 -19.07 -4.45 -23.35
CA TRP A 207 -19.62 -3.12 -23.61
C TRP A 207 -18.70 -2.23 -24.48
N SER A 208 -17.37 -2.40 -24.40
CA SER A 208 -16.41 -1.50 -25.04
C SER A 208 -16.05 -1.91 -26.48
N GLY A 209 -16.81 -2.83 -27.10
CA GLY A 209 -16.55 -3.29 -28.48
C GLY A 209 -15.15 -3.89 -28.68
N GLY A 210 -14.57 -4.53 -27.66
CA GLY A 210 -13.23 -5.13 -27.72
C GLY A 210 -12.06 -4.19 -27.40
N ARG A 211 -12.29 -2.91 -27.11
CA ARG A 211 -11.25 -1.90 -26.78
C ARG A 211 -10.59 -2.07 -25.40
N GLY A 212 -10.93 -3.13 -24.65
CA GLY A 212 -10.21 -3.58 -23.44
C GLY A 212 -10.55 -2.84 -22.14
N TRP A 213 -11.49 -1.91 -22.14
CA TRP A 213 -11.95 -1.22 -20.93
C TRP A 213 -13.11 -1.99 -20.29
N GLN A 214 -13.11 -2.06 -18.96
CA GLN A 214 -14.17 -2.69 -18.17
C GLN A 214 -15.04 -1.61 -17.55
N ILE A 215 -16.36 -1.71 -17.70
CA ILE A 215 -17.33 -0.94 -16.91
C ILE A 215 -17.76 -1.80 -15.73
N ASP A 216 -18.04 -1.17 -14.58
CA ASP A 216 -18.34 -1.93 -13.37
C ASP A 216 -19.70 -2.62 -13.45
N ILE A 217 -20.76 -1.95 -13.94
CA ILE A 217 -22.09 -2.55 -14.09
C ILE A 217 -22.74 -2.08 -15.41
N PRO A 218 -22.60 -2.84 -16.52
CA PRO A 218 -23.31 -2.58 -17.75
C PRO A 218 -24.76 -3.07 -17.65
N ILE A 219 -25.71 -2.29 -18.18
CA ILE A 219 -27.13 -2.64 -18.28
C ILE A 219 -27.60 -2.42 -19.71
N GLU A 220 -28.14 -3.44 -20.35
CA GLU A 220 -28.70 -3.39 -21.70
C GLU A 220 -30.18 -3.80 -21.67
N PHE A 221 -31.07 -2.84 -21.91
CA PHE A 221 -32.50 -3.12 -21.97
C PHE A 221 -32.91 -3.63 -23.36
N PRO A 222 -33.95 -4.49 -23.46
CA PRO A 222 -34.50 -4.92 -24.74
C PRO A 222 -34.98 -3.79 -25.65
N THR A 223 -35.28 -2.62 -25.07
CA THR A 223 -35.65 -1.39 -25.79
C THR A 223 -34.49 -0.77 -26.58
N GLY A 224 -33.26 -1.24 -26.36
CA GLY A 224 -32.04 -0.67 -26.92
C GLY A 224 -31.37 0.38 -26.04
N LEU A 225 -31.96 0.74 -24.89
CA LEU A 225 -31.33 1.62 -23.89
C LEU A 225 -30.13 0.91 -23.25
N LYS A 226 -28.98 1.59 -23.22
CA LYS A 226 -27.73 1.07 -22.65
C LYS A 226 -27.20 2.00 -21.57
N ILE A 227 -26.96 1.47 -20.38
CA ILE A 227 -26.50 2.21 -19.19
C ILE A 227 -25.17 1.62 -18.71
N ALA A 228 -24.21 2.50 -18.46
CA ALA A 228 -22.86 2.17 -18.02
C ALA A 228 -22.62 2.76 -16.63
N VAL A 229 -22.87 1.97 -15.57
CA VAL A 229 -22.64 2.41 -14.19
C VAL A 229 -21.20 2.12 -13.78
N GLU A 230 -20.48 3.15 -13.32
CA GLU A 230 -19.10 3.07 -12.85
C GLU A 230 -19.03 3.41 -11.36
N VAL A 231 -18.45 2.53 -10.54
CA VAL A 231 -18.41 2.65 -9.08
C VAL A 231 -17.01 3.09 -8.64
N ASN A 232 -16.86 4.40 -8.46
CA ASN A 232 -15.59 5.08 -8.23
C ASN A 232 -15.30 5.38 -6.75
N HIS A 233 -14.09 5.03 -6.31
CA HIS A 233 -13.62 5.35 -4.96
C HIS A 233 -12.81 6.67 -4.94
N VAL A 234 -13.23 7.65 -4.11
CA VAL A 234 -12.67 9.02 -4.06
C VAL A 234 -11.15 9.05 -3.82
N ARG A 235 -10.60 8.18 -2.94
CA ARG A 235 -9.14 8.12 -2.70
C ARG A 235 -8.27 7.68 -3.90
N THR A 236 -8.86 7.15 -4.97
CA THR A 236 -8.10 6.68 -6.16
C THR A 236 -8.20 7.62 -7.37
N HIS A 237 -8.84 8.77 -7.17
CA HIS A 237 -9.32 9.66 -8.23
C HIS A 237 -8.20 10.34 -9.05
N ALA A 238 -7.11 10.79 -8.41
CA ALA A 238 -6.01 11.46 -9.11
C ALA A 238 -5.34 10.59 -10.18
N GLY A 239 -5.35 9.26 -10.02
CA GLY A 239 -4.82 8.32 -11.01
C GLY A 239 -5.86 7.75 -11.98
N ARG A 240 -7.15 8.05 -11.79
CA ARG A 240 -8.27 7.52 -12.58
C ARG A 240 -8.92 8.53 -13.52
N ARG A 241 -8.71 9.84 -13.32
CA ARG A 241 -9.28 10.92 -14.18
C ARG A 241 -9.31 10.60 -15.67
N ASN A 242 -8.15 10.27 -16.26
CA ASN A 242 -8.08 10.02 -17.71
C ASN A 242 -8.77 8.71 -18.12
N ARG A 243 -8.82 7.73 -17.21
CA ARG A 243 -9.55 6.48 -17.44
C ARG A 243 -11.04 6.73 -17.44
N ASP A 244 -11.53 7.51 -16.47
CA ASP A 244 -12.96 7.80 -16.32
C ASP A 244 -13.43 8.67 -17.49
N TYR A 245 -12.64 9.67 -17.91
CA TYR A 245 -12.90 10.47 -19.10
C TYR A 245 -12.93 9.63 -20.39
N ALA A 246 -11.95 8.72 -20.57
CA ALA A 246 -11.94 7.82 -21.72
C ALA A 246 -13.16 6.88 -21.72
N LYS A 247 -13.52 6.33 -20.55
CA LYS A 247 -14.72 5.49 -20.39
C LYS A 247 -15.99 6.24 -20.73
N ARG A 248 -16.15 7.47 -20.23
CA ARG A 248 -17.28 8.34 -20.55
C ARG A 248 -17.36 8.60 -22.05
N HIS A 249 -16.27 9.02 -22.68
CA HIS A 249 -16.23 9.27 -24.12
C HIS A 249 -16.58 8.01 -24.92
N TYR A 250 -16.08 6.83 -24.53
CA TYR A 250 -16.45 5.58 -25.21
C TYR A 250 -17.89 5.18 -24.98
N ALA A 251 -18.43 5.40 -23.78
CA ALA A 251 -19.85 5.18 -23.51
C ALA A 251 -20.69 6.03 -24.47
N GLU A 252 -20.41 7.33 -24.54
CA GLU A 252 -21.09 8.27 -25.43
C GLU A 252 -20.95 7.87 -26.92
N GLU A 253 -19.74 7.55 -27.39
CA GLU A 253 -19.46 7.09 -28.77
C GLU A 253 -20.28 5.83 -29.14
N LEU A 254 -20.47 4.92 -28.18
CA LEU A 254 -21.18 3.65 -28.37
C LEU A 254 -22.68 3.73 -28.01
N GLY A 255 -23.19 4.92 -27.70
CA GLY A 255 -24.60 5.15 -27.37
C GLY A 255 -25.02 4.67 -25.96
N TRP A 256 -24.07 4.57 -25.04
CA TRP A 256 -24.32 4.27 -23.62
C TRP A 256 -24.45 5.55 -22.80
N PHE A 257 -25.39 5.58 -21.86
CA PHE A 257 -25.48 6.60 -20.83
C PHE A 257 -24.56 6.23 -19.67
N TRP A 258 -23.61 7.11 -19.34
CA TRP A 258 -22.59 6.85 -18.33
C TRP A 258 -23.00 7.44 -16.98
N ILE A 259 -22.96 6.61 -15.92
CA ILE A 259 -23.39 7.00 -14.57
C ILE A 259 -22.23 6.77 -13.59
N PRO A 260 -21.46 7.82 -13.21
CA PRO A 260 -20.39 7.71 -12.22
C PRO A 260 -20.89 7.83 -10.78
N ILE A 261 -20.72 6.76 -10.02
CA ILE A 261 -21.02 6.76 -8.59
C ILE A 261 -19.72 6.99 -7.80
N TRP A 262 -19.59 8.14 -7.16
CA TRP A 262 -18.48 8.38 -6.23
C TRP A 262 -18.87 8.07 -4.79
N PHE A 263 -18.08 7.22 -4.15
CA PHE A 263 -18.25 6.90 -2.75
C PHE A 263 -17.00 7.20 -1.92
N GLY A 264 -17.25 7.66 -0.69
CA GLY A 264 -16.22 7.94 0.31
C GLY A 264 -15.64 6.66 0.93
N ASP A 265 -14.89 6.83 2.01
CA ASP A 265 -14.17 5.72 2.66
C ASP A 265 -15.06 4.73 3.41
N GLU A 266 -16.29 5.14 3.73
CA GLU A 266 -17.26 4.37 4.51
C GLU A 266 -18.52 4.19 3.67
N LEU A 267 -18.81 2.94 3.30
CA LEU A 267 -20.03 2.56 2.59
C LEU A 267 -21.14 2.32 3.60
N THR A 268 -22.27 3.02 3.46
CA THR A 268 -23.45 2.88 4.35
C THR A 268 -24.65 2.36 3.59
N LYS A 269 -25.67 1.88 4.31
CA LYS A 269 -26.92 1.38 3.69
C LYS A 269 -27.68 2.52 3.02
N GLU A 270 -27.70 3.68 3.68
CA GLU A 270 -28.33 4.90 3.21
C GLU A 270 -27.70 5.37 1.90
N PHE A 271 -26.38 5.38 1.81
CA PHE A 271 -25.68 5.74 0.58
C PHE A 271 -25.99 4.78 -0.57
N VAL A 272 -26.02 3.47 -0.31
CA VAL A 272 -26.38 2.48 -1.34
C VAL A 272 -27.83 2.70 -1.82
N ALA A 273 -28.75 3.01 -0.91
CA ALA A 273 -30.14 3.32 -1.26
C ALA A 273 -30.23 4.59 -2.13
N GLU A 274 -29.57 5.69 -1.74
CA GLU A 274 -29.53 6.94 -2.53
C GLU A 274 -28.99 6.73 -3.94
N VAL A 275 -27.94 5.91 -4.08
CA VAL A 275 -27.36 5.56 -5.40
C VAL A 275 -28.36 4.77 -6.25
N LEU A 276 -29.03 3.78 -5.66
CA LEU A 276 -30.02 2.98 -6.37
C LEU A 276 -31.21 3.84 -6.81
N ASP A 277 -31.72 4.70 -5.94
CA ASP A 277 -32.79 5.65 -6.28
C ASP A 277 -32.39 6.56 -7.45
N THR A 278 -31.14 7.05 -7.44
CA THR A 278 -30.59 7.87 -8.54
C THR A 278 -30.55 7.07 -9.85
N ILE A 279 -30.03 5.84 -9.83
CA ILE A 279 -29.96 4.98 -11.02
C ILE A 279 -31.37 4.67 -11.52
N HIS A 280 -32.30 4.33 -10.62
CA HIS A 280 -33.67 4.01 -10.97
C HIS A 280 -34.39 5.19 -11.63
N HIS A 281 -34.21 6.40 -11.10
CA HIS A 281 -34.77 7.62 -11.68
C HIS A 281 -34.22 7.87 -13.09
N ILE A 282 -32.89 7.80 -13.26
CA ILE A 282 -32.25 7.96 -14.58
C ILE A 282 -32.77 6.92 -15.57
N VAL A 283 -32.82 5.65 -15.17
CA VAL A 283 -33.30 4.55 -16.04
C VAL A 283 -34.75 4.78 -16.44
N HIS A 284 -35.62 5.11 -15.46
CA HIS A 284 -37.03 5.34 -15.70
C HIS A 284 -37.24 6.46 -16.73
N ASP A 285 -36.62 7.62 -16.54
CA ASP A 285 -36.79 8.77 -17.44
C ASP A 285 -36.26 8.47 -18.84
N LEU A 286 -35.08 7.84 -18.93
CA LEU A 286 -34.48 7.48 -20.21
C LEU A 286 -35.31 6.46 -20.98
N GLN A 287 -35.99 5.53 -20.30
CA GLN A 287 -36.92 4.60 -20.94
C GLN A 287 -38.16 5.30 -21.53
N HIS A 288 -38.56 6.44 -20.95
CA HIS A 288 -39.65 7.29 -21.45
C HIS A 288 -39.18 8.38 -22.43
N GLY A 289 -37.88 8.40 -22.76
CA GLY A 289 -37.29 9.38 -23.68
C GLY A 289 -36.99 10.75 -23.05
N ASP A 290 -37.10 10.89 -21.73
CA ASP A 290 -36.71 12.09 -21.00
C ASP A 290 -35.25 12.00 -20.54
N LYS A 291 -34.47 13.04 -20.86
CA LYS A 291 -33.05 13.15 -20.50
C LYS A 291 -32.78 14.20 -19.44
N THR A 292 -33.80 14.94 -19.02
CA THR A 292 -33.65 16.14 -18.18
C THR A 292 -32.95 15.83 -16.86
N TYR A 293 -33.36 14.76 -16.17
CA TYR A 293 -32.74 14.35 -14.90
C TYR A 293 -31.30 13.88 -15.11
N TYR A 294 -31.04 13.07 -16.14
CA TYR A 294 -29.68 12.61 -16.47
C TYR A 294 -28.74 13.77 -16.80
N GLU A 295 -29.19 14.74 -17.59
CA GLU A 295 -28.38 15.93 -17.94
C GLU A 295 -28.09 16.80 -16.71
N SER A 296 -29.07 16.98 -15.82
CA SER A 296 -28.88 17.67 -14.54
C SER A 296 -27.87 16.93 -13.65
N TYR A 297 -28.02 15.61 -13.53
CA TYR A 297 -27.09 14.76 -12.80
C TYR A 297 -25.67 14.86 -13.35
N MET A 298 -25.50 14.79 -14.68
CA MET A 298 -24.19 14.92 -15.32
C MET A 298 -23.58 16.32 -15.15
N SER A 299 -24.39 17.37 -15.10
CA SER A 299 -23.92 18.72 -14.78
C SER A 299 -23.34 18.80 -13.36
N ASN A 300 -24.02 18.20 -12.37
CA ASN A 300 -23.52 18.12 -10.99
C ASN A 300 -22.23 17.29 -10.91
N VAL A 301 -22.16 16.19 -11.66
CA VAL A 301 -20.95 15.38 -11.81
C VAL A 301 -19.79 16.24 -12.32
N GLU A 302 -19.98 16.97 -13.42
CA GLU A 302 -18.93 17.85 -13.97
C GLU A 302 -18.50 18.95 -13.00
N GLU A 303 -19.42 19.52 -12.23
CA GLU A 303 -19.08 20.49 -11.20
C GLU A 303 -18.22 19.87 -10.08
N LEU A 304 -18.60 18.67 -9.60
CA LEU A 304 -17.80 17.92 -8.65
C LEU A 304 -16.43 17.58 -9.23
N GLU A 305 -16.35 17.15 -10.49
CA GLU A 305 -15.08 16.93 -11.19
C GLU A 305 -14.23 18.20 -11.22
N ARG A 306 -14.79 19.37 -11.48
CA ARG A 306 -14.05 20.65 -11.43
C ARG A 306 -13.55 20.98 -10.03
N GLN A 307 -14.29 20.60 -8.99
CA GLN A 307 -13.88 20.79 -7.59
C GLN A 307 -12.77 19.83 -7.17
N TYR A 308 -12.83 18.57 -7.61
CA TYR A 308 -11.84 17.55 -7.29
C TYR A 308 -10.59 17.61 -8.18
N TYR A 309 -10.77 18.00 -9.44
CA TYR A 309 -9.74 18.18 -10.45
C TYR A 309 -9.55 19.68 -10.75
N HIS A 310 -8.78 20.36 -9.90
CA HIS A 310 -8.45 21.79 -10.04
C HIS A 310 -8.23 22.24 -11.50
N TRP A 311 -8.85 23.38 -11.88
CA TRP A 311 -8.83 23.96 -13.24
C TRP A 311 -7.43 24.42 -13.73
N ASP A 312 -6.48 24.61 -12.83
CA ASP A 312 -5.12 25.11 -13.10
C ASP A 312 -4.08 23.98 -13.19
N GLN A 313 -4.47 22.73 -12.89
CA GLN A 313 -3.63 21.56 -13.07
C GLN A 313 -3.89 21.01 -14.48
N PRO A 314 -2.90 21.01 -15.39
CA PRO A 314 -3.06 20.36 -16.70
C PRO A 314 -3.51 18.91 -16.50
N LEU A 315 -4.24 18.37 -17.48
CA LEU A 315 -4.66 16.96 -17.51
C LEU A 315 -3.50 16.10 -17.00
N TYR A 316 -3.69 15.44 -15.86
CA TYR A 316 -2.67 14.54 -15.33
C TYR A 316 -2.57 13.38 -16.30
N ASP A 317 -1.75 13.49 -17.33
CA ASP A 317 -1.36 12.37 -18.17
C ASP A 317 -0.34 11.55 -17.35
N PRO A 318 -0.67 10.31 -16.95
CA PRO A 318 0.33 9.42 -16.36
C PRO A 318 1.55 9.23 -17.26
N LYS A 319 1.44 9.56 -18.57
CA LYS A 319 2.54 9.59 -19.53
C LYS A 319 3.31 10.92 -19.61
N GLU A 320 2.79 12.04 -19.12
CA GLU A 320 3.58 13.31 -19.05
C GLU A 320 4.28 13.48 -17.69
N HIS A 321 3.73 12.91 -16.62
CA HIS A 321 4.31 13.02 -15.26
C HIS A 321 4.91 11.74 -14.69
N ALA A 322 4.78 10.59 -15.37
CA ALA A 322 5.94 9.72 -15.40
C ALA A 322 7.06 10.54 -16.02
N LYS A 323 8.26 10.54 -15.43
CA LYS A 323 9.44 11.23 -15.99
C LYS A 323 9.82 10.62 -17.35
N PHE A 324 9.02 10.85 -18.38
CA PHE A 324 9.41 10.70 -19.77
C PHE A 324 10.08 12.03 -20.09
N GLY A 325 11.40 12.06 -19.96
CA GLY A 325 12.18 13.25 -20.36
C GLY A 325 11.87 13.64 -21.81
N ASN A 326 12.16 14.89 -22.19
CA ASN A 326 11.91 15.58 -23.48
C ASN A 326 11.38 14.71 -24.67
N PRO A 327 10.49 15.21 -25.54
CA PRO A 327 10.11 14.47 -26.76
C PRO A 327 11.36 14.07 -27.58
N TRP A 328 11.36 12.87 -28.17
CA TRP A 328 12.48 12.45 -29.04
C TRP A 328 12.38 13.21 -30.37
N SER A 329 13.46 13.88 -30.79
CA SER A 329 13.54 14.47 -32.14
C SER A 329 13.66 13.36 -33.19
N ILE A 330 13.26 13.64 -34.43
CA ILE A 330 13.43 12.70 -35.55
C ILE A 330 14.90 12.28 -35.68
N GLU A 331 15.82 13.23 -35.50
CA GLU A 331 17.28 13.00 -35.53
C GLU A 331 17.76 12.09 -34.38
N ASP A 332 17.27 12.31 -33.15
CA ASP A 332 17.61 11.44 -32.01
C ASP A 332 17.01 10.03 -32.18
N GLU A 333 15.80 9.93 -32.76
CA GLU A 333 15.19 8.64 -33.10
C GLU A 333 15.97 7.89 -34.17
N ASP A 334 16.42 8.57 -35.23
CA ASP A 334 17.27 8.00 -36.26
C ASP A 334 18.63 7.59 -35.71
N THR A 335 19.19 8.38 -34.79
CA THR A 335 20.42 8.04 -34.08
C THR A 335 20.25 6.75 -33.27
N VAL A 336 19.15 6.61 -32.52
CA VAL A 336 18.82 5.36 -31.82
C VAL A 336 18.60 4.21 -32.80
N ARG A 337 17.83 4.41 -33.88
CA ARG A 337 17.54 3.38 -34.89
C ARG A 337 18.81 2.85 -35.55
N ASN A 338 19.77 3.72 -35.83
CA ASN A 338 20.97 3.38 -36.58
C ASN A 338 22.12 2.86 -35.71
N GLN A 339 22.23 3.32 -34.46
CA GLN A 339 23.39 3.07 -33.60
C GLN A 339 23.09 2.14 -32.40
N TYR A 340 21.83 1.99 -31.98
CA TYR A 340 21.48 1.17 -30.81
C TYR A 340 21.86 -0.31 -31.03
N GLY A 341 22.75 -0.83 -30.18
CA GLY A 341 23.29 -2.19 -30.28
C GLY A 341 24.58 -2.32 -31.10
N LYS A 342 25.01 -1.26 -31.81
CA LYS A 342 26.30 -1.21 -32.54
C LYS A 342 27.40 -0.51 -31.73
N VAL A 343 27.02 0.49 -30.94
CA VAL A 343 27.93 1.23 -30.03
C VAL A 343 27.48 1.10 -28.58
N SER A 344 28.35 1.50 -27.64
CA SER A 344 27.99 1.58 -26.22
C SER A 344 26.87 2.60 -26.00
N ILE A 345 26.08 2.46 -24.92
CA ILE A 345 25.01 3.44 -24.66
C ILE A 345 25.61 4.81 -24.37
N GLU A 346 26.78 4.83 -23.73
CA GLU A 346 27.52 6.03 -23.39
C GLU A 346 27.95 6.80 -24.64
N ALA A 347 28.46 6.09 -25.66
CA ALA A 347 28.80 6.69 -26.96
C ALA A 347 27.55 7.07 -27.79
N LEU A 348 26.45 6.34 -27.63
CA LEU A 348 25.18 6.72 -28.26
C LEU A 348 24.65 8.02 -27.64
N GLN A 349 24.73 8.17 -26.30
CA GLN A 349 24.25 9.35 -25.58
C GLN A 349 24.98 10.65 -25.99
N THR A 350 26.25 10.57 -26.38
CA THR A 350 27.00 11.75 -26.87
C THR A 350 26.58 12.20 -28.27
N ASN A 351 25.95 11.30 -29.04
CA ASN A 351 25.48 11.58 -30.40
C ASN A 351 24.02 12.06 -30.45
N LEU A 352 23.34 12.13 -29.30
CA LEU A 352 21.99 12.66 -29.21
C LEU A 352 22.05 14.19 -29.06
N SER A 353 21.21 14.88 -29.83
CA SER A 353 21.00 16.33 -29.75
C SER A 353 20.53 16.77 -28.36
N THR A 354 19.77 15.92 -27.65
CA THR A 354 19.32 16.15 -26.28
C THR A 354 19.85 15.05 -25.37
N PHE A 355 20.41 15.42 -24.21
CA PHE A 355 20.88 14.44 -23.23
C PHE A 355 19.74 13.50 -22.78
N ARG A 356 19.98 12.19 -22.89
CA ARG A 356 19.07 11.13 -22.44
C ARG A 356 19.73 10.25 -21.41
N THR A 357 18.98 9.78 -20.42
CA THR A 357 19.49 8.75 -19.50
C THR A 357 19.56 7.39 -20.19
N ARG A 358 20.46 6.51 -19.71
CA ARG A 358 20.57 5.11 -20.17
C ARG A 358 19.21 4.39 -20.22
N HIS A 359 18.37 4.62 -19.22
CA HIS A 359 17.02 4.03 -19.16
C HIS A 359 16.10 4.57 -20.27
N ALA A 360 16.15 5.87 -20.56
CA ALA A 360 15.34 6.48 -21.62
C ALA A 360 15.73 5.96 -23.01
N VAL A 361 17.02 5.82 -23.29
CA VAL A 361 17.53 5.24 -24.56
C VAL A 361 17.06 3.79 -24.72
N ILE A 362 17.16 2.97 -23.67
CA ILE A 362 16.69 1.58 -23.69
C ILE A 362 15.18 1.49 -23.90
N HIS A 363 14.41 2.33 -23.22
CA HIS A 363 12.96 2.36 -23.36
C HIS A 363 12.55 2.79 -24.78
N LYS A 364 13.21 3.80 -25.35
CA LYS A 364 12.94 4.25 -26.72
C LYS A 364 13.25 3.16 -27.75
N ALA A 365 14.39 2.50 -27.62
CA ALA A 365 14.77 1.40 -28.49
C ALA A 365 13.73 0.26 -28.48
N ARG A 366 13.22 -0.12 -27.29
CA ARG A 366 12.13 -1.11 -27.18
C ARG A 366 10.86 -0.65 -27.90
N GLY A 367 10.48 0.63 -27.77
CA GLY A 367 9.34 1.21 -28.48
C GLY A 367 9.51 1.21 -30.00
N LEU A 368 10.76 1.26 -30.48
CA LEU A 368 11.12 1.14 -31.90
C LEU A 368 11.29 -0.32 -32.36
N GLY A 369 10.96 -1.31 -31.52
CA GLY A 369 11.17 -2.73 -31.83
C GLY A 369 12.65 -3.16 -31.85
N LEU A 370 13.56 -2.30 -31.40
CA LEU A 370 15.00 -2.57 -31.36
C LEU A 370 15.33 -3.34 -30.08
N THR A 371 15.72 -4.59 -30.22
CA THR A 371 16.40 -5.30 -29.14
C THR A 371 17.86 -4.89 -29.13
N ARG A 372 18.49 -4.74 -27.95
CA ARG A 372 19.94 -4.88 -27.88
C ARG A 372 20.20 -6.22 -28.51
N GLY A 373 20.93 -6.25 -29.62
CA GLY A 373 21.47 -7.51 -30.12
C GLY A 373 22.07 -8.16 -28.89
N THR A 374 21.47 -9.27 -28.45
CA THR A 374 22.17 -10.12 -27.50
C THR A 374 23.51 -10.31 -28.20
N LYS A 375 24.61 -9.94 -27.53
CA LYS A 375 25.88 -10.50 -27.96
C LYS A 375 25.63 -12.00 -27.84
N ASN A 376 25.18 -12.64 -28.90
CA ASN A 376 24.95 -14.06 -28.88
C ASN A 376 26.32 -14.66 -28.61
N PHE A 377 26.35 -15.71 -27.80
CA PHE A 377 27.58 -16.45 -27.67
C PHE A 377 27.88 -17.01 -29.05
N SER A 378 29.06 -16.68 -29.59
CA SER A 378 29.51 -17.24 -30.84
C SER A 378 29.77 -18.74 -30.67
N PRO A 379 29.80 -19.53 -31.75
CA PRO A 379 30.18 -20.93 -31.67
C PRO A 379 31.53 -21.14 -30.95
N GLU A 380 32.49 -20.24 -31.18
CA GLU A 380 33.81 -20.27 -30.55
C GLU A 380 33.72 -20.01 -29.03
N GLU A 381 32.90 -19.05 -28.61
CA GLU A 381 32.65 -18.81 -27.18
C GLU A 381 31.93 -19.99 -26.51
N ASP A 382 31.00 -20.65 -27.22
CA ASP A 382 30.37 -21.88 -26.74
C ASP A 382 31.39 -23.02 -26.59
N ASP A 383 32.35 -23.14 -27.50
CA ASP A 383 33.42 -24.15 -27.42
C ASP A 383 34.37 -23.87 -26.24
N ILE A 384 34.69 -22.60 -25.99
CA ILE A 384 35.44 -22.19 -24.79
C ILE A 384 34.67 -22.58 -23.53
N ILE A 385 33.36 -22.35 -23.47
CA ILE A 385 32.51 -22.74 -22.34
C ILE A 385 32.47 -24.27 -22.18
N ARG A 386 32.27 -25.03 -23.27
CA ARG A 386 32.25 -26.50 -23.22
C ARG A 386 33.56 -27.08 -22.69
N ALA A 387 34.69 -26.55 -23.15
CA ALA A 387 36.00 -27.07 -22.78
C ALA A 387 36.43 -26.67 -21.36
N ASN A 388 36.08 -25.46 -20.91
CA ASN A 388 36.69 -24.87 -19.71
C ASN A 388 35.73 -24.75 -18.52
N TYR A 389 34.41 -24.61 -18.74
CA TYR A 389 33.47 -24.28 -17.66
C TYR A 389 33.46 -25.29 -16.50
N ALA A 390 33.72 -26.56 -16.80
CA ALA A 390 33.73 -27.62 -15.80
C ALA A 390 34.86 -27.51 -14.76
N ASN A 391 36.03 -26.96 -15.14
CA ASN A 391 37.25 -27.00 -14.32
C ASN A 391 37.92 -25.63 -14.09
N ALA A 392 37.73 -24.66 -14.99
CA ALA A 392 38.36 -23.34 -14.89
C ALA A 392 37.71 -22.49 -13.79
N THR A 393 38.51 -21.64 -13.17
CA THR A 393 38.06 -20.65 -12.19
C THR A 393 37.19 -19.57 -12.85
N GLU A 394 36.49 -18.77 -12.03
CA GLU A 394 35.69 -17.64 -12.54
C GLU A 394 36.58 -16.63 -13.29
N ASP A 395 37.75 -16.30 -12.73
CA ASP A 395 38.67 -15.32 -13.32
C ASP A 395 39.26 -15.81 -14.65
N GLU A 396 39.69 -17.08 -14.74
CA GLU A 396 40.21 -17.67 -15.98
C GLU A 396 39.16 -17.66 -17.11
N LEU A 397 37.87 -17.87 -16.78
CA LEU A 397 36.80 -17.84 -17.77
C LEU A 397 36.46 -16.40 -18.21
N LEU A 398 36.55 -15.43 -17.31
CA LEU A 398 36.35 -14.02 -17.63
C LEU A 398 37.49 -13.47 -18.49
N GLU A 399 38.72 -13.94 -18.28
CA GLU A 399 39.87 -13.62 -19.13
C GLU A 399 39.73 -14.23 -20.54
N LYS A 400 39.28 -15.49 -20.64
CA LYS A 400 39.06 -16.18 -21.91
C LYS A 400 37.83 -15.68 -22.69
N LEU A 401 36.88 -15.04 -22.03
CA LEU A 401 35.65 -14.51 -22.62
C LEU A 401 35.51 -13.00 -22.35
N PRO A 402 36.42 -12.17 -22.91
CA PRO A 402 36.47 -10.75 -22.60
C PRO A 402 35.16 -10.06 -23.02
N GLY A 403 34.60 -9.27 -22.10
CA GLY A 403 33.32 -8.57 -22.30
C GLY A 403 32.07 -9.41 -22.05
N ARG A 404 32.20 -10.61 -21.48
CA ARG A 404 31.11 -11.40 -20.89
C ARG A 404 31.06 -11.22 -19.38
N SER A 405 29.86 -11.28 -18.80
CA SER A 405 29.70 -11.35 -17.35
C SER A 405 29.62 -12.80 -16.89
N TRP A 406 30.03 -13.06 -15.65
CA TRP A 406 29.96 -14.39 -15.04
C TRP A 406 28.54 -14.98 -15.10
N GLN A 407 27.51 -14.19 -14.79
CA GLN A 407 26.12 -14.62 -14.86
C GLN A 407 25.69 -14.98 -16.29
N GLY A 408 26.22 -14.27 -17.29
CA GLY A 408 26.00 -14.56 -18.71
C GLY A 408 26.61 -15.90 -19.12
N ILE A 409 27.86 -16.15 -18.71
CA ILE A 409 28.58 -17.39 -18.96
C ILE A 409 27.88 -18.57 -18.28
N ALA A 410 27.49 -18.43 -17.01
CA ALA A 410 26.81 -19.48 -16.25
C ALA A 410 25.43 -19.83 -16.85
N THR A 411 24.67 -18.83 -17.27
CA THR A 411 23.38 -19.02 -17.96
C THR A 411 23.58 -19.75 -19.29
N ARG A 412 24.63 -19.40 -20.04
CA ARG A 412 24.95 -20.06 -21.31
C ARG A 412 25.41 -21.50 -21.10
N ALA A 413 26.29 -21.75 -20.16
CA ALA A 413 26.75 -23.10 -19.79
C ALA A 413 25.60 -24.03 -19.42
N SER A 414 24.64 -23.53 -18.62
CA SER A 414 23.41 -24.26 -18.29
C SER A 414 22.60 -24.64 -19.53
N ARG A 415 22.45 -23.71 -20.49
CA ARG A 415 21.78 -23.97 -21.79
C ARG A 415 22.55 -24.94 -22.68
N LEU A 416 23.88 -24.98 -22.56
CA LEU A 416 24.75 -25.95 -23.25
C LEU A 416 24.82 -27.31 -22.53
N GLY A 417 24.16 -27.46 -21.37
CA GLY A 417 24.19 -28.69 -20.57
C GLY A 417 25.51 -28.92 -19.82
N VAL A 418 26.39 -27.92 -19.76
CA VAL A 418 27.70 -28.01 -19.10
C VAL A 418 27.55 -27.58 -17.64
N LYS A 419 27.85 -28.49 -16.71
CA LYS A 419 27.83 -28.23 -15.27
C LYS A 419 29.26 -28.00 -14.76
N ARG A 420 29.42 -27.11 -13.78
CA ARG A 420 30.67 -27.06 -13.01
C ARG A 420 30.86 -28.38 -12.28
N ARG A 421 32.09 -28.88 -12.25
CA ARG A 421 32.43 -29.94 -11.31
C ARG A 421 32.51 -29.32 -9.92
N ASP A 422 31.84 -29.92 -8.95
CA ASP A 422 32.02 -29.62 -7.53
C ASP A 422 33.36 -30.23 -7.08
N VAL A 423 34.46 -29.67 -7.60
CA VAL A 423 35.82 -30.13 -7.30
C VAL A 423 36.18 -29.59 -5.93
N TRP A 424 36.17 -30.45 -4.93
CA TRP A 424 36.77 -30.16 -3.64
C TRP A 424 38.27 -30.39 -3.74
N THR A 425 39.05 -29.38 -3.41
CA THR A 425 40.51 -29.52 -3.31
C THR A 425 40.88 -30.32 -2.06
N VAL A 426 42.07 -30.93 -2.06
CA VAL A 426 42.57 -31.67 -0.89
C VAL A 426 42.60 -30.76 0.35
N ALA A 427 43.03 -29.50 0.19
CA ALA A 427 43.05 -28.51 1.26
C ALA A 427 41.64 -28.19 1.81
N GLU A 428 40.64 -28.01 0.93
CA GLU A 428 39.26 -27.80 1.39
C GLU A 428 38.69 -29.02 2.12
N GLU A 429 39.06 -30.24 1.70
CA GLU A 429 38.65 -31.46 2.38
C GLU A 429 39.32 -31.64 3.75
N GLU A 430 40.59 -31.25 3.89
CA GLU A 430 41.30 -31.22 5.17
C GLU A 430 40.64 -30.22 6.13
N ILE A 431 40.42 -28.98 5.67
CA ILE A 431 39.71 -27.96 6.44
C ILE A 431 38.33 -28.48 6.88
N LEU A 432 37.59 -29.13 5.98
CA LEU A 432 36.29 -29.71 6.30
C LEU A 432 36.40 -30.81 7.36
N ARG A 433 37.35 -31.75 7.22
CA ARG A 433 37.53 -32.84 8.19
C ARG A 433 37.88 -32.33 9.58
N ASP A 434 38.78 -31.36 9.66
CA ASP A 434 39.34 -30.89 10.93
C ASP A 434 38.37 -29.97 11.68
N ASN A 435 37.54 -29.22 10.96
CA ASN A 435 36.74 -28.14 11.55
C ASN A 435 35.24 -28.45 11.60
N TYR A 436 34.73 -29.38 10.80
CA TYR A 436 33.27 -29.56 10.66
C TYR A 436 32.58 -29.90 11.99
N ALA A 437 33.18 -30.73 12.83
CA ALA A 437 32.55 -31.18 14.08
C ALA A 437 32.45 -30.08 15.15
N THR A 438 33.41 -29.16 15.17
CA THR A 438 33.70 -28.26 16.30
C THR A 438 33.41 -26.79 16.03
N THR A 439 33.29 -26.36 14.77
CA THR A 439 33.07 -24.93 14.44
C THR A 439 31.61 -24.62 14.14
N SER A 440 31.23 -23.33 14.19
CA SER A 440 29.89 -22.89 13.77
C SER A 440 29.77 -22.81 12.23
N ASP A 441 28.53 -22.74 11.72
CA ASP A 441 28.28 -22.62 10.27
C ASP A 441 28.89 -21.33 9.69
N ASP A 442 28.89 -20.23 10.45
CA ASP A 442 29.49 -18.95 10.04
C ASP A 442 31.03 -19.02 9.97
N GLN A 443 31.64 -19.71 10.93
CA GLN A 443 33.09 -19.95 10.92
C GLN A 443 33.51 -20.85 9.75
N LEU A 444 32.72 -21.88 9.44
CA LEU A 444 32.98 -22.74 8.27
C LEU A 444 32.90 -21.97 6.95
N LEU A 445 31.96 -21.04 6.81
CA LEU A 445 31.88 -20.18 5.62
C LEU A 445 33.08 -19.23 5.52
N GLY A 446 33.66 -18.82 6.65
CA GLY A 446 34.90 -18.06 6.68
C GLY A 446 36.14 -18.89 6.29
N LEU A 447 36.19 -20.16 6.70
CA LEU A 447 37.31 -21.07 6.40
C LEU A 447 37.25 -21.65 4.96
N LEU A 448 36.07 -21.69 4.35
CA LEU A 448 35.84 -22.22 3.00
C LEU A 448 35.22 -21.13 2.11
N PRO A 449 35.96 -20.05 1.80
CA PRO A 449 35.46 -18.96 0.97
C PRO A 449 35.11 -19.49 -0.43
N GLY A 450 33.92 -19.15 -0.92
CA GLY A 450 33.41 -19.61 -2.22
C GLY A 450 32.55 -20.88 -2.16
N ARG A 451 32.40 -21.52 -0.99
CA ARG A 451 31.46 -22.63 -0.80
C ARG A 451 30.15 -22.16 -0.18
N SER A 452 29.04 -22.72 -0.67
CA SER A 452 27.75 -22.56 0.01
C SER A 452 27.65 -23.54 1.18
N LEU A 453 26.87 -23.17 2.19
CA LEU A 453 26.63 -24.03 3.36
C LEU A 453 26.02 -25.39 2.97
N ASP A 454 25.21 -25.42 1.91
CA ASP A 454 24.60 -26.63 1.38
C ASP A 454 25.64 -27.57 0.72
N SER A 455 26.59 -27.01 -0.03
CA SER A 455 27.73 -27.75 -0.59
C SER A 455 28.61 -28.34 0.52
N ILE A 456 28.91 -27.54 1.56
CA ILE A 456 29.67 -27.97 2.74
C ILE A 456 28.98 -29.13 3.46
N ARG A 457 27.68 -29.03 3.73
CA ARG A 457 26.89 -30.08 4.40
C ARG A 457 26.81 -31.35 3.58
N THR A 458 26.57 -31.22 2.27
CA THR A 458 26.52 -32.36 1.34
C THR A 458 27.86 -33.07 1.30
N ARG A 459 28.98 -32.33 1.26
CA ARG A 459 30.32 -32.92 1.27
C ARG A 459 30.63 -33.60 2.60
N ALA A 460 30.34 -32.94 3.71
CA ALA A 460 30.54 -33.49 5.05
C ALA A 460 29.77 -34.80 5.24
N HIS A 461 28.52 -34.86 4.77
CA HIS A 461 27.71 -36.07 4.77
C HIS A 461 28.36 -37.19 3.96
N ARG A 462 28.91 -36.91 2.77
CA ARG A 462 29.63 -37.90 1.95
C ARG A 462 30.89 -38.45 2.63
N HIS A 463 31.55 -37.65 3.48
CA HIS A 463 32.68 -38.10 4.30
C HIS A 463 32.26 -38.67 5.67
N GLY A 464 30.96 -38.82 5.93
CA GLY A 464 30.45 -39.35 7.20
C GLY A 464 30.67 -38.42 8.40
N LEU A 465 31.01 -37.16 8.18
CA LEU A 465 31.26 -36.18 9.24
C LEU A 465 29.93 -35.75 9.88
N LYS A 466 29.93 -35.64 11.21
CA LYS A 466 28.77 -35.20 11.99
C LYS A 466 29.15 -33.99 12.84
N LYS A 467 28.23 -33.05 12.99
CA LYS A 467 28.36 -31.98 13.99
C LYS A 467 28.28 -32.61 15.39
N ASN A 468 29.13 -32.15 16.32
CA ASN A 468 29.05 -32.62 17.69
C ASN A 468 27.67 -32.28 18.30
N GLY A 469 27.04 -33.28 18.92
CA GLY A 469 25.84 -33.09 19.73
C GLY A 469 26.14 -32.22 20.96
N TRP A 470 25.09 -31.80 21.68
CA TRP A 470 25.25 -31.12 22.96
C TRP A 470 25.73 -32.12 24.02
N THR A 471 26.82 -31.82 24.73
CA THR A 471 27.29 -32.66 25.83
C THR A 471 26.58 -32.33 27.15
N ALA A 472 26.69 -33.21 28.14
CA ALA A 472 26.14 -32.97 29.48
C ALA A 472 26.78 -31.74 30.13
N GLU A 473 28.08 -31.53 29.94
CA GLU A 473 28.84 -30.39 30.45
C GLU A 473 28.40 -29.08 29.78
N GLU A 474 28.09 -29.11 28.48
CA GLU A 474 27.53 -27.96 27.77
C GLU A 474 26.13 -27.61 28.27
N ASP A 475 25.29 -28.61 28.55
CA ASP A 475 23.95 -28.40 29.12
C ASP A 475 24.03 -27.81 30.53
N ASP A 476 24.94 -28.30 31.38
CA ASP A 476 25.15 -27.78 32.73
C ASP A 476 25.69 -26.35 32.72
N ARG A 477 26.60 -26.06 31.80
CA ARG A 477 27.08 -24.68 31.56
C ARG A 477 25.94 -23.79 31.09
N LEU A 478 25.05 -24.30 30.24
CA LEU A 478 23.91 -23.55 29.72
C LEU A 478 22.88 -23.26 30.81
N ARG A 479 22.60 -24.22 31.70
CA ARG A 479 21.76 -24.02 32.90
C ARG A 479 22.28 -22.91 33.80
N ARG A 480 23.61 -22.81 33.94
CA ARG A 480 24.27 -21.81 34.81
C ARG A 480 24.25 -20.40 34.20
N LEU A 481 24.66 -20.27 32.93
CA LEU A 481 24.94 -18.95 32.34
C LEU A 481 23.70 -18.32 31.67
N TYR A 482 22.88 -19.12 30.99
CA TYR A 482 21.81 -18.60 30.13
C TYR A 482 20.74 -17.76 30.86
N PRO A 483 20.34 -18.05 32.12
CA PRO A 483 19.33 -17.26 32.82
C PRO A 483 19.72 -15.80 33.09
N ALA A 484 20.98 -15.55 33.46
CA ALA A 484 21.41 -14.27 34.05
C ALA A 484 22.49 -13.52 33.24
N GLU A 485 23.37 -14.23 32.54
CA GLU A 485 24.53 -13.60 31.88
C GLU A 485 24.14 -12.81 30.61
N PRO A 486 24.86 -11.72 30.27
CA PRO A 486 24.65 -11.00 29.04
C PRO A 486 25.02 -11.87 27.82
N ARG A 487 24.42 -11.56 26.66
CA ARG A 487 24.60 -12.33 25.41
C ARG A 487 26.08 -12.53 25.06
N SER A 488 26.92 -11.51 25.22
CA SER A 488 28.35 -11.57 24.92
C SER A 488 29.10 -12.62 25.74
N VAL A 489 28.78 -12.75 27.04
CA VAL A 489 29.39 -13.74 27.93
C VAL A 489 28.94 -15.15 27.55
N ILE A 490 27.66 -15.32 27.18
CA ILE A 490 27.13 -16.60 26.72
C ILE A 490 27.77 -17.01 25.38
N GLU A 491 27.85 -16.10 24.41
CA GLU A 491 28.49 -16.38 23.11
C GLU A 491 29.97 -16.73 23.27
N ALA A 492 30.69 -16.06 24.18
CA ALA A 492 32.09 -16.41 24.49
C ALA A 492 32.22 -17.79 25.14
N ALA A 493 31.31 -18.15 26.06
CA ALA A 493 31.33 -19.45 26.75
C ALA A 493 30.98 -20.64 25.84
N PHE A 494 30.35 -20.38 24.70
CA PHE A 494 29.95 -21.33 23.67
C PHE A 494 30.44 -20.89 22.28
N ALA A 495 31.73 -20.53 22.16
CA ALA A 495 32.33 -19.99 20.93
C ALA A 495 32.14 -20.85 19.66
N ASN A 496 31.85 -22.14 19.86
CA ASN A 496 31.63 -23.14 18.82
C ASN A 496 30.15 -23.31 18.42
N ARG A 497 29.23 -22.59 19.07
CA ARG A 497 27.77 -22.67 18.85
C ARG A 497 27.25 -21.31 18.40
N SER A 498 26.38 -21.31 17.39
CA SER A 498 25.67 -20.09 17.02
C SER A 498 24.66 -19.70 18.11
N TRP A 499 24.37 -18.40 18.23
CA TRP A 499 23.36 -17.90 19.17
C TRP A 499 22.00 -18.62 19.03
N MET A 500 21.58 -18.89 17.79
CA MET A 500 20.34 -19.63 17.53
C MET A 500 20.37 -21.07 18.04
N ALA A 501 21.51 -21.76 17.94
CA ALA A 501 21.67 -23.12 18.48
C ALA A 501 21.58 -23.11 20.02
N ILE A 502 22.20 -22.12 20.66
CA ILE A 502 22.16 -21.92 22.12
C ILE A 502 20.71 -21.68 22.58
N VAL A 503 20.00 -20.75 21.93
CA VAL A 503 18.58 -20.45 22.22
C VAL A 503 17.70 -21.69 22.03
N SER A 504 17.89 -22.43 20.94
CA SER A 504 17.14 -23.65 20.65
C SER A 504 17.38 -24.73 21.71
N ARG A 505 18.63 -24.93 22.15
CA ARG A 505 18.94 -25.89 23.21
C ARG A 505 18.37 -25.47 24.55
N ALA A 506 18.52 -24.19 24.93
CA ALA A 506 17.94 -23.66 26.16
C ALA A 506 16.43 -23.87 26.21
N SER A 507 15.74 -23.63 25.09
CA SER A 507 14.30 -23.90 24.95
C SER A 507 13.96 -25.37 25.15
N ARG A 508 14.76 -26.30 24.60
CA ARG A 508 14.55 -27.75 24.78
C ARG A 508 14.81 -28.22 26.21
N LEU A 509 15.71 -27.55 26.93
CA LEU A 509 16.00 -27.81 28.34
C LEU A 509 15.05 -27.06 29.31
N GLY A 510 14.12 -26.25 28.79
CA GLY A 510 13.19 -25.46 29.61
C GLY A 510 13.82 -24.24 30.31
N ILE A 511 15.00 -23.81 29.90
CA ILE A 511 15.75 -22.71 30.54
C ILE A 511 15.28 -21.37 29.95
N LYS A 512 14.91 -20.41 30.80
CA LYS A 512 14.44 -19.07 30.40
C LYS A 512 15.39 -17.98 30.92
N ARG A 513 15.50 -16.87 30.16
CA ARG A 513 16.22 -15.67 30.63
C ARG A 513 15.40 -14.94 31.70
N ILE A 514 16.06 -14.51 32.76
CA ILE A 514 15.49 -13.62 33.77
C ILE A 514 15.40 -12.22 33.15
N LYS A 515 14.23 -11.57 33.22
CA LYS A 515 14.10 -10.19 32.77
C LYS A 515 14.88 -9.30 33.75
N PRO A 516 15.81 -8.44 33.30
CA PRO A 516 16.33 -7.41 34.18
C PRO A 516 15.16 -6.48 34.57
N PHE A 517 15.08 -6.15 35.85
CA PHE A 517 14.11 -5.20 36.41
C PHE A 517 14.32 -3.80 35.85
#